data_AF-A0A8T4NS17-F1
#
_entry.id   AF-A0A8T4NS17-F1
#
_cell.length_a   1.000
_cell.length_b   1.000
_cell.length_c   1.000
_cell.angle_alpha   90.00
_cell.angle_beta   90.00
_cell.angle_gamma   90.00
#
_symmetry.space_group_name_H-M   'P 1'
#
loop_
_entity.id
_entity.type
_entity.pdbx_description
1 polymer ?
#
loop_
_entity_poly.entity_id
_entity_poly.type
_entity_poly.pdbx_seq_one_letter_code
_entity_poly.pdbx_strand_id
1 'polypeptide(L)'
;MKNRLQGQAYAFFDCDASKEIIESKMPILRRESQTPSDLELSLTDDLDSLKEDDLLSIVQEAKDSGMNYLLKATYPNATNKKTADELATMINMIEFSGAIVYKEGGNYVFKE
;
A
#
# COMPACT_ATOMS: atom_id res chain seq x y z
N MET A 1 -13.87 14.68 -21.18
CA MET A 1 -12.95 13.56 -20.86
C MET A 1 -13.54 12.85 -19.66
N LYS A 2 -13.83 11.54 -19.73
CA LYS A 2 -14.21 10.79 -18.53
C LYS A 2 -12.95 10.69 -17.67
N ASN A 3 -12.94 11.34 -16.49
CA ASN A 3 -11.90 11.06 -15.50
C ASN A 3 -11.96 9.57 -15.21
N ARG A 4 -10.96 8.82 -15.70
CA ARG A 4 -10.81 7.43 -15.32
C ARG A 4 -10.44 7.43 -13.85
N LEU A 5 -11.20 6.70 -13.05
CA LEU A 5 -10.86 6.50 -11.65
C LEU A 5 -9.46 5.88 -11.60
N GLN A 6 -8.61 6.35 -10.71
CA GLN A 6 -7.30 5.76 -10.43
C GLN A 6 -7.27 5.51 -8.93
N GLY A 7 -7.57 4.28 -8.55
CA GLY A 7 -7.68 3.92 -7.14
C GLY A 7 -6.30 3.85 -6.50
N GLN A 8 -6.14 4.40 -5.31
CA GLN A 8 -4.89 4.39 -4.56
C GLN A 8 -5.11 3.86 -3.14
N ALA A 9 -4.17 3.05 -2.67
CA ALA A 9 -4.10 2.56 -1.30
C ALA A 9 -2.63 2.42 -0.88
N TYR A 10 -2.40 2.41 0.43
CA TYR A 10 -1.07 2.37 1.03
C TYR A 10 -1.06 1.29 2.10
N ALA A 11 0.00 0.48 2.15
CA ALA A 11 0.25 -0.43 3.26
C ALA A 11 1.53 -0.01 3.98
N PHE A 12 1.44 0.21 5.28
CA PHE A 12 2.57 0.47 6.17
C PHE A 12 2.87 -0.80 6.95
N PHE A 13 4.14 -1.18 7.05
CA PHE A 13 4.56 -2.39 7.77
C PHE A 13 5.98 -2.31 8.28
N ASP A 14 6.22 -3.12 9.30
CA ASP A 14 7.54 -3.44 9.80
C ASP A 14 8.07 -4.71 9.11
N CYS A 15 9.32 -4.69 8.66
CA CYS A 15 10.01 -5.86 8.13
C CYS A 15 11.52 -5.72 8.32
N ASP A 16 12.16 -6.77 8.86
CA ASP A 16 13.62 -6.83 9.01
C ASP A 16 14.37 -7.10 7.69
N ALA A 17 13.65 -7.54 6.65
CA ALA A 17 14.25 -7.85 5.36
C ALA A 17 14.62 -6.56 4.62
N SER A 18 15.74 -6.58 3.87
CA SER A 18 16.09 -5.44 3.03
C SER A 18 15.06 -5.22 1.92
N LYS A 19 15.01 -3.98 1.42
CA LYS A 19 14.13 -3.60 0.32
C LYS A 19 14.27 -4.52 -0.89
N GLU A 20 15.50 -4.86 -1.27
CA GLU A 20 15.78 -5.74 -2.42
C GLU A 20 15.21 -7.14 -2.21
N ILE A 21 15.28 -7.66 -0.97
CA ILE A 21 14.69 -8.96 -0.63
C ILE A 21 13.17 -8.89 -0.78
N ILE A 22 12.54 -7.85 -0.23
CA ILE A 22 11.08 -7.66 -0.33
C ILE A 22 10.65 -7.56 -1.80
N GLU A 23 11.33 -6.72 -2.60
CA GLU A 23 11.08 -6.56 -4.03
C GLU A 23 11.26 -7.89 -4.79
N SER A 24 12.25 -8.71 -4.45
CA SER A 24 12.46 -10.03 -5.06
C SER A 24 11.29 -11.01 -4.81
N LYS A 25 10.54 -10.81 -3.71
CA LYS A 25 9.37 -11.63 -3.36
C LYS A 25 8.08 -11.12 -4.00
N MET A 26 8.01 -9.84 -4.38
CA MET A 26 6.81 -9.24 -4.96
C MET A 26 6.23 -10.03 -6.17
N PRO A 27 7.03 -10.53 -7.13
CA PRO A 27 6.49 -11.35 -8.23
C PRO A 27 5.82 -12.65 -7.77
N ILE A 28 6.37 -13.29 -6.73
CA ILE A 28 5.79 -14.51 -6.15
C ILE A 28 4.46 -14.15 -5.48
N LEU A 29 4.45 -13.11 -4.65
CA LEU A 29 3.23 -12.65 -3.98
C LEU A 29 2.15 -12.32 -5.00
N ARG A 30 2.44 -11.54 -6.03
CA ARG A 30 1.44 -11.23 -7.06
C ARG A 30 0.84 -12.48 -7.72
N ARG A 31 1.66 -13.50 -7.97
CA ARG A 31 1.21 -14.75 -8.58
C ARG A 31 0.33 -15.55 -7.63
N GLU A 32 0.75 -15.73 -6.38
CA GLU A 32 0.02 -16.55 -5.41
C GLU A 32 -1.31 -15.88 -4.98
N SER A 33 -1.35 -14.54 -4.87
CA SER A 33 -2.59 -13.81 -4.57
C SER A 33 -3.47 -13.53 -5.79
N GLN A 34 -3.06 -13.98 -6.98
CA GLN A 34 -3.76 -13.71 -8.24
C GLN A 34 -4.00 -12.21 -8.47
N THR A 35 -3.03 -11.39 -8.07
CA THR A 35 -3.13 -9.93 -8.15
C THR A 35 -3.34 -9.49 -9.60
N PRO A 36 -4.30 -8.58 -9.86
CA PRO A 36 -4.53 -8.05 -11.20
C PRO A 36 -3.24 -7.51 -11.83
N SER A 37 -3.02 -7.80 -13.12
CA SER A 37 -1.84 -7.32 -13.86
C SER A 37 -1.70 -5.80 -13.83
N ASP A 38 -2.83 -5.11 -13.76
CA ASP A 38 -2.98 -3.68 -13.89
C ASP A 38 -2.78 -2.97 -12.53
N LEU A 39 -2.70 -3.72 -11.43
CA LEU A 39 -2.36 -3.16 -10.11
C LEU A 39 -0.87 -2.82 -10.11
N GLU A 40 -0.54 -1.54 -10.09
CA GLU A 40 0.84 -1.06 -9.97
C GLU A 40 1.23 -0.98 -8.49
N LEU A 41 2.45 -1.40 -8.17
CA LEU A 41 2.98 -1.43 -6.81
C LEU A 41 4.32 -0.68 -6.76
N SER A 42 4.53 0.12 -5.72
CA SER A 42 5.79 0.83 -5.47
C SER A 42 6.15 0.75 -3.99
N LEU A 43 7.33 0.19 -3.69
CA LEU A 43 7.84 0.02 -2.34
C LEU A 43 8.85 1.13 -2.01
N THR A 44 8.75 1.71 -0.82
CA THR A 44 9.72 2.65 -0.28
C THR A 44 9.95 2.41 1.21
N ASP A 45 11.20 2.55 1.63
CA ASP A 45 11.67 2.69 3.01
C ASP A 45 11.92 4.16 3.39
N ASP A 46 11.97 5.06 2.40
CA ASP A 46 12.08 6.50 2.62
C ASP A 46 10.69 7.11 2.84
N LEU A 47 10.15 6.93 4.05
CA LEU A 47 8.85 7.45 4.45
C LEU A 47 8.81 8.99 4.48
N ASP A 48 9.96 9.65 4.66
CA ASP A 48 10.06 11.11 4.72
C ASP A 48 9.98 11.76 3.32
N SER A 49 10.16 10.97 2.25
CA SER A 49 9.99 11.43 0.86
C SER A 49 8.54 11.66 0.44
N LEU A 50 7.57 11.24 1.26
CA LEU A 50 6.15 11.34 0.96
C LEU A 50 5.66 12.80 1.10
N LYS A 51 5.11 13.35 0.02
CA LYS A 51 4.66 14.76 -0.08
C LYS A 51 3.13 14.93 -0.05
N GLU A 52 2.41 13.87 0.32
CA GLU A 52 0.95 13.94 0.41
C GLU A 52 0.59 14.49 1.80
N ASP A 53 0.29 15.79 1.88
CA ASP A 53 0.08 16.51 3.15
C ASP A 53 -0.91 15.81 4.10
N ASP A 54 -2.01 15.29 3.54
CA ASP A 54 -3.05 14.57 4.29
C ASP A 54 -2.57 13.18 4.81
N LEU A 55 -1.49 12.62 4.26
CA LEU A 55 -0.93 11.31 4.63
C LEU A 55 0.14 11.45 5.72
N LEU A 56 0.69 12.65 5.95
CA LEU A 56 1.81 12.89 6.85
C LEU A 56 1.53 12.46 8.30
N SER A 57 0.31 12.64 8.81
CA SER A 57 -0.04 12.19 10.16
C SER A 57 0.01 10.66 10.28
N ILE A 58 -0.49 9.94 9.27
CA ILE A 58 -0.46 8.47 9.22
C ILE A 58 0.99 7.97 9.09
N VAL A 59 1.81 8.65 8.29
CA VAL A 59 3.24 8.33 8.19
C VAL A 59 3.92 8.46 9.54
N GLN A 60 3.64 9.53 10.28
CA GLN A 60 4.21 9.73 11.61
C GLN A 60 3.74 8.63 12.58
N GLU A 61 2.45 8.29 12.60
CA GLU A 61 1.91 7.21 13.44
C GLU A 61 2.54 5.84 13.09
N ALA A 62 2.75 5.56 11.81
CA ALA A 62 3.41 4.35 11.34
C ALA A 62 4.86 4.28 11.84
N LYS A 63 5.61 5.38 11.73
CA LYS A 63 6.99 5.49 12.24
C LYS A 63 7.06 5.29 13.76
N ASP A 64 6.17 5.93 14.51
CA ASP A 64 6.09 5.80 15.97
C ASP A 64 5.73 4.36 16.41
N SER A 65 5.06 3.61 15.52
CA SER A 65 4.73 2.19 15.70
C SER A 65 5.82 1.24 15.21
N GLY A 66 6.97 1.74 14.74
CA GLY A 66 8.10 0.95 14.26
C GLY A 66 7.99 0.46 12.81
N MET A 67 6.97 0.90 12.05
CA MET A 67 6.84 0.53 10.64
C MET A 67 7.89 1.29 9.80
N ASN A 68 8.66 0.54 9.01
CA ASN A 68 9.80 1.04 8.25
C ASN A 68 9.58 1.02 6.73
N TYR A 69 8.50 0.40 6.24
CA TYR A 69 8.17 0.33 4.82
C TYR A 69 6.76 0.87 4.52
N LEU A 70 6.63 1.45 3.32
CA LEU A 70 5.37 1.77 2.67
C LEU A 70 5.30 1.09 1.29
N LEU A 71 4.21 0.38 1.05
CA LEU A 71 3.84 -0.14 -0.27
C LEU A 71 2.63 0.63 -0.80
N LYS A 72 2.85 1.44 -1.84
CA LYS A 72 1.80 2.15 -2.56
C LYS A 72 1.23 1.25 -3.66
N ALA A 73 -0.09 1.12 -3.68
CA ALA A 73 -0.83 0.45 -4.74
C ALA A 73 -1.62 1.46 -5.56
N THR A 74 -1.56 1.35 -6.88
CA THR A 74 -2.35 2.17 -7.82
C THR A 74 -3.07 1.26 -8.80
N TYR A 75 -4.39 1.40 -8.92
CA TYR A 75 -5.22 0.53 -9.76
C TYR A 75 -6.07 1.35 -10.74
N PRO A 76 -5.74 1.32 -12.04
CA PRO A 76 -6.53 1.99 -13.07
C PRO A 76 -7.98 1.48 -13.12
N ASN A 77 -8.91 2.41 -13.27
CA ASN A 77 -10.36 2.20 -13.33
C ASN A 77 -10.98 1.56 -12.08
N ALA A 78 -10.29 1.59 -10.93
CA ALA A 78 -10.80 1.12 -9.65
C ALA A 78 -10.97 2.26 -8.64
N THR A 79 -11.73 2.00 -7.57
CA THR A 79 -11.85 2.91 -6.42
C THR A 79 -10.70 2.67 -5.44
N ASN A 80 -10.40 3.66 -4.59
CA ASN A 80 -9.41 3.53 -3.52
C ASN A 80 -9.70 2.32 -2.61
N LYS A 81 -10.97 2.10 -2.25
CA LYS A 81 -11.42 0.93 -1.48
C LYS A 81 -11.11 -0.38 -2.21
N LYS A 82 -11.43 -0.48 -3.50
CA LYS A 82 -11.14 -1.69 -4.29
C LYS A 82 -9.64 -1.94 -4.39
N THR A 83 -8.83 -0.88 -4.57
CA THR A 83 -7.36 -0.98 -4.52
C THR A 83 -6.87 -1.49 -3.16
N ALA A 84 -7.44 -1.02 -2.05
CA ALA A 84 -7.11 -1.50 -0.71
C ALA A 84 -7.48 -2.97 -0.50
N ASP A 85 -8.60 -3.43 -1.06
CA ASP A 85 -9.01 -4.84 -1.01
C ASP A 85 -8.02 -5.76 -1.76
N GLU A 86 -7.58 -5.35 -2.95
CA GLU A 86 -6.56 -6.09 -3.72
C GLU A 86 -5.21 -6.10 -3.00
N LEU A 87 -4.81 -4.95 -2.44
CA LEU A 87 -3.57 -4.82 -1.68
C LEU A 87 -3.58 -5.72 -0.43
N ALA A 88 -4.69 -5.75 0.32
CA ALA A 88 -4.85 -6.61 1.48
C ALA A 88 -4.79 -8.09 1.12
N THR A 89 -5.41 -8.49 0.01
CA THR A 89 -5.36 -9.88 -0.47
C THR A 89 -3.92 -10.34 -0.72
N MET A 90 -3.10 -9.47 -1.31
CA MET A 90 -1.70 -9.76 -1.57
C MET A 90 -0.87 -9.85 -0.28
N ILE A 91 -1.09 -8.90 0.63
CA ILE A 91 -0.30 -8.74 1.84
C ILE A 91 -0.67 -9.77 2.93
N ASN A 92 -1.91 -10.23 2.99
CA ASN A 92 -2.35 -11.26 3.93
C ASN A 92 -1.62 -12.61 3.76
N MET A 93 -0.96 -12.82 2.62
CA MET A 93 -0.18 -14.04 2.39
C MET A 93 1.16 -14.09 3.13
N ILE A 94 1.65 -12.96 3.67
CA ILE A 94 2.97 -12.87 4.31
C ILE A 94 2.91 -12.60 5.82
N GLU A 95 1.82 -12.98 6.49
CA GLU A 95 1.62 -12.71 7.94
C GLU A 95 1.97 -11.27 8.30
N PHE A 96 1.31 -10.34 7.60
CA PHE A 96 1.56 -8.91 7.72
C PHE A 96 1.19 -8.35 9.10
N SER A 97 2.16 -7.75 9.76
CA SER A 97 1.95 -6.83 10.89
C SER A 97 2.03 -5.39 10.40
N GLY A 98 0.88 -4.77 10.17
CA GLY A 98 0.85 -3.41 9.63
C GLY A 98 -0.54 -2.82 9.49
N ALA A 99 -0.63 -1.72 8.76
CA ALA A 99 -1.88 -1.01 8.49
C ALA A 99 -2.07 -0.75 7.00
N ILE A 100 -3.30 -0.90 6.50
CA ILE A 100 -3.67 -0.51 5.14
C ILE A 100 -4.58 0.71 5.23
N VAL A 101 -4.27 1.74 4.46
CA VAL A 101 -5.04 2.99 4.41
C VAL A 101 -5.38 3.39 2.98
N TYR A 102 -6.51 4.06 2.81
CA TYR A 102 -6.96 4.58 1.52
C TYR A 102 -7.81 5.83 1.71
N LYS A 103 -7.91 6.68 0.68
CA LYS A 103 -8.70 7.93 0.78
C LYS A 103 -10.17 7.69 0.45
N GLU A 104 -11.08 8.06 1.33
CA GLU A 104 -12.54 7.99 1.14
C GLU A 104 -13.19 9.27 1.66
N GLY A 105 -14.09 9.88 0.86
CA GLY A 105 -14.76 11.12 1.27
C GLY A 105 -13.82 12.31 1.57
N GLY A 106 -12.59 12.29 1.03
CA GLY A 106 -11.58 13.32 1.28
C GLY A 106 -10.64 13.03 2.46
N ASN A 107 -10.87 11.97 3.23
CA ASN A 107 -10.06 11.61 4.39
C ASN A 107 -9.38 10.25 4.18
N TYR A 108 -8.21 10.01 4.76
CA TYR A 108 -7.67 8.66 4.85
C TYR A 108 -8.41 7.87 5.91
N VAL A 109 -8.74 6.63 5.58
CA VAL A 109 -9.36 5.66 6.48
C VAL A 109 -8.54 4.39 6.51
N PHE A 110 -8.53 3.72 7.66
CA PHE A 110 -7.92 2.41 7.82
C PHE A 110 -8.85 1.33 7.26
N LYS A 111 -8.27 0.35 6.59
CA LYS A 111 -8.96 -0.87 6.19
C LYS A 111 -9.04 -1.79 7.41
N GLU A 112 -10.27 -2.10 7.83
CA GLU A 112 -10.59 -3.15 8.81
C GLU A 112 -10.29 -4.55 8.28
#